data_AF-A0A7C6MEJ8-F1
#
_entry.id   AF-A0A7C6MEJ8-F1
#
_cell.length_a   1.000
_cell.length_b   1.000
_cell.length_c   1.000
_cell.angle_alpha   90.00
_cell.angle_beta   90.00
_cell.angle_gamma   90.00
#
_symmetry.space_group_name_H-M   'P 1'
#
loop_
_entity.id
_entity.type
_entity.pdbx_description
1 polymer ?
#
loop_
_entity_poly.entity_id
_entity_poly.type
_entity_poly.pdbx_seq_one_letter_code
_entity_poly.pdbx_strand_id
1 'polypeptide(L)'
;MGRTSSRRRWVWPAVTWIAALTVVAATVLLQFVVRPQLADDPLVGTGRLDHPAVADPPAAVLPELAAPTREVSPAALAAKLDALPRDGLGDVVALVVDARTGRELYRAGEGPRTPASSLKVLSALVAIDVLGPERTFATTTFLSPDGGTLLLRGGGDPLLAGARRPDAHPQPASLEDLAEETAAALRARGVASVALGFDATLFAGPAWNPEWPDIFARSVAPITALTADHARPSLERNALQRAEDPARFAADQFAGFLTTHGIAVTGVDPAATPAGATELAHVDSVPVSEIAQVVLAQSDNDAAETLLWQVALARGRAATPTDGAAVLAAELQRLGLWDDGMVVHDGNGIASANLVTPDALVGAVRLALGEPELRTITDGLPVAGVTGTLGERFTADDALTGRGFVRAKTGTIRGVNTLTGYVVTADGQPLAFALMTSGGAGQTSARAWLDRASAALASCGCS
;
A
#
# COMPACT_ATOMS: atom_id res chain seq x y z
N MET A 1 -35.95 -51.03 -59.53
CA MET A 1 -36.64 -49.73 -59.58
C MET A 1 -36.61 -49.13 -58.18
N GLY A 2 -36.15 -47.88 -58.04
CA GLY A 2 -36.05 -47.19 -56.74
C GLY A 2 -34.75 -46.39 -56.58
N ARG A 3 -34.55 -45.37 -57.44
CA ARG A 3 -33.53 -44.32 -57.25
C ARG A 3 -34.15 -43.26 -56.34
N THR A 4 -33.64 -43.07 -55.13
CA THR A 4 -33.88 -41.86 -54.34
C THR A 4 -32.54 -41.24 -53.92
N SER A 5 -32.40 -39.97 -54.25
CA SER A 5 -31.21 -39.14 -54.12
C SER A 5 -30.92 -38.73 -52.68
N SER A 6 -29.72 -38.98 -52.16
CA SER A 6 -29.24 -38.38 -50.91
C SER A 6 -28.27 -37.21 -51.18
N ARG A 7 -28.75 -36.17 -51.88
CA ARG A 7 -28.06 -34.86 -51.89
C ARG A 7 -28.43 -34.08 -50.63
N ARG A 8 -27.88 -34.45 -49.47
CA ARG A 8 -28.02 -33.63 -48.25
C ARG A 8 -27.03 -34.00 -47.14
N ARG A 9 -25.72 -34.00 -47.41
CA ARG A 9 -24.71 -34.16 -46.33
C ARG A 9 -23.47 -33.26 -46.37
N TRP A 10 -23.40 -32.25 -47.25
CA TRP A 10 -22.23 -31.35 -47.33
C TRP A 10 -22.55 -29.85 -47.29
N VAL A 11 -23.80 -29.46 -47.00
CA VAL A 11 -24.18 -28.03 -46.99
C VAL A 11 -23.96 -27.37 -45.62
N TRP A 12 -24.05 -28.13 -44.53
CA TRP A 12 -23.93 -27.56 -43.18
C TRP A 12 -22.51 -27.12 -42.75
N PRO A 13 -21.40 -27.81 -43.13
CA PRO A 13 -20.07 -27.31 -42.80
C PRO A 13 -19.73 -26.01 -43.54
N ALA A 14 -20.15 -25.88 -44.81
CA ALA A 14 -19.81 -24.73 -45.64
C ALA A 14 -20.48 -23.44 -45.15
N VAL A 15 -21.74 -23.52 -44.69
CA VAL A 15 -22.47 -22.34 -44.18
C VAL A 15 -21.89 -21.83 -42.86
N THR A 16 -21.43 -22.72 -41.97
CA THR A 16 -20.76 -22.33 -40.71
C THR A 16 -19.39 -21.70 -40.94
N TRP A 17 -18.63 -22.17 -41.94
CA TRP A 17 -17.33 -21.57 -42.30
C TRP A 17 -17.49 -20.19 -42.96
N ILE A 18 -18.50 -20.00 -43.80
CA ILE A 18 -18.80 -18.71 -44.43
C ILE A 18 -19.27 -17.68 -43.38
N ALA A 19 -20.08 -18.09 -42.41
CA ALA A 19 -20.52 -17.22 -41.31
C ALA A 19 -19.37 -16.78 -40.40
N ALA A 20 -18.45 -17.70 -40.06
CA ALA A 20 -17.26 -17.37 -39.28
C ALA A 20 -16.32 -16.41 -40.01
N LEU A 21 -16.08 -16.63 -41.32
CA LEU A 21 -15.26 -15.75 -42.15
C LEU A 21 -15.87 -14.36 -42.35
N THR A 22 -17.20 -14.26 -42.43
CA THR A 22 -17.88 -12.95 -42.52
C THR A 22 -17.83 -12.17 -41.21
N VAL A 23 -17.91 -12.84 -40.06
CA VAL A 23 -17.73 -12.17 -38.75
C VAL A 23 -16.28 -11.68 -38.58
N VAL A 24 -15.29 -12.49 -38.94
CA VAL A 24 -13.88 -12.07 -38.87
C VAL A 24 -13.60 -10.92 -39.84
N ALA A 25 -14.07 -11.02 -41.09
CA ALA A 25 -13.92 -9.94 -42.07
C ALA A 25 -14.64 -8.66 -41.64
N ALA A 26 -15.84 -8.75 -41.06
CA ALA A 26 -16.57 -7.60 -40.52
C ALA A 26 -15.86 -6.97 -39.32
N THR A 27 -15.23 -7.78 -38.45
CA THR A 27 -14.47 -7.28 -37.29
C THR A 27 -13.17 -6.61 -37.72
N VAL A 28 -12.47 -7.17 -38.71
CA VAL A 28 -11.27 -6.57 -39.31
C VAL A 28 -11.64 -5.27 -40.04
N LEU A 29 -12.72 -5.25 -40.83
CA LEU A 29 -13.21 -4.05 -41.50
C LEU A 29 -13.64 -2.97 -40.49
N LEU A 30 -14.28 -3.36 -39.38
CA LEU A 30 -14.63 -2.44 -38.29
C LEU A 30 -13.36 -1.85 -37.65
N GLN A 31 -12.29 -2.62 -37.49
CA GLN A 31 -11.01 -2.07 -37.02
C GLN A 31 -10.33 -1.14 -38.02
N PHE A 32 -10.49 -1.35 -39.32
CA PHE A 32 -9.96 -0.45 -40.35
C PHE A 32 -10.82 0.79 -40.62
N VAL A 33 -12.12 0.77 -40.28
CA VAL A 33 -13.03 1.92 -40.45
C VAL A 33 -13.11 2.77 -39.18
N VAL A 34 -13.13 2.15 -37.98
CA VAL A 34 -13.26 2.88 -36.70
C VAL A 34 -11.92 3.49 -36.25
N ARG A 35 -10.77 2.85 -36.50
CA ARG A 35 -9.46 3.40 -36.10
C ARG A 35 -9.09 4.73 -36.77
N PRO A 36 -9.29 4.94 -38.09
CA PRO A 36 -9.01 6.24 -38.67
C PRO A 36 -10.02 7.32 -38.28
N GLN A 37 -11.23 6.97 -37.81
CA GLN A 37 -12.22 7.95 -37.34
C GLN A 37 -12.02 8.40 -35.88
N LEU A 38 -11.28 7.62 -35.08
CA LEU A 38 -10.82 8.03 -33.74
C LEU A 38 -9.49 8.80 -33.77
N ALA A 39 -8.80 8.83 -34.92
CA ALA A 39 -7.53 9.53 -35.08
C ALA A 39 -7.70 11.03 -35.39
N ASP A 40 -8.90 11.46 -35.81
CA ASP A 40 -9.20 12.85 -36.17
C ASP A 40 -10.10 13.57 -35.12
N ASP A 41 -10.25 12.99 -33.91
CA ASP A 41 -10.91 13.67 -32.80
C ASP A 41 -9.95 14.74 -32.21
N PRO A 42 -10.27 16.04 -32.26
CA PRO A 42 -9.40 17.10 -31.74
C PRO A 42 -9.16 17.03 -30.22
N LEU A 43 -9.77 16.08 -29.50
CA LEU A 43 -9.48 15.78 -28.10
C LEU A 43 -8.40 14.69 -27.90
N VAL A 44 -7.92 14.05 -28.97
CA VAL A 44 -6.82 13.07 -28.92
C VAL A 44 -5.63 13.61 -29.72
N GLY A 45 -4.96 14.61 -29.14
CA GLY A 45 -3.77 15.21 -29.74
C GLY A 45 -2.64 14.19 -29.89
N THR A 46 -2.04 14.13 -31.07
CA THR A 46 -0.76 13.46 -31.40
C THR A 46 0.46 14.15 -30.77
N GLY A 47 0.28 14.75 -29.59
CA GLY A 47 1.36 15.28 -28.79
C GLY A 47 2.26 14.13 -28.39
N ARG A 48 3.40 14.02 -29.07
CA ARG A 48 4.62 13.58 -28.42
C ARG A 48 4.68 14.42 -27.14
N LEU A 49 4.33 13.83 -26.00
CA LEU A 49 4.75 14.37 -24.72
C LEU A 49 6.26 14.27 -24.81
N ASP A 50 6.90 15.35 -25.28
CA ASP A 50 8.24 15.67 -24.80
C ASP A 50 8.11 15.45 -23.30
N HIS A 51 8.76 14.40 -22.79
CA HIS A 51 8.79 14.17 -21.36
C HIS A 51 9.23 15.51 -20.80
N PRO A 52 8.38 16.23 -20.03
CA PRO A 52 8.90 17.34 -19.29
C PRO A 52 10.09 16.75 -18.55
N ALA A 53 11.27 17.37 -18.71
CA ALA A 53 12.45 17.00 -17.94
C ALA A 53 11.94 16.68 -16.54
N VAL A 54 12.22 15.46 -16.05
CA VAL A 54 11.70 14.97 -14.77
C VAL A 54 11.89 16.13 -13.81
N ALA A 55 10.78 16.81 -13.51
CA ALA A 55 10.84 17.90 -12.57
C ALA A 55 11.17 17.17 -11.29
N ASP A 56 12.24 17.60 -10.61
CA ASP A 56 12.43 17.17 -9.24
C ASP A 56 11.06 17.29 -8.54
N PRO A 57 10.62 16.26 -7.82
CA PRO A 57 9.36 16.34 -7.10
C PRO A 57 9.37 17.68 -6.37
N PRO A 58 8.34 18.54 -6.54
CA PRO A 58 8.33 19.81 -5.87
C PRO A 58 8.58 19.49 -4.40
N ALA A 59 9.60 20.11 -3.80
CA ALA A 59 9.84 19.95 -2.37
C ALA A 59 8.48 20.08 -1.68
N ALA A 60 8.11 19.10 -0.85
CA ALA A 60 6.86 19.07 -0.13
C ALA A 60 6.84 20.20 0.91
N VAL A 61 6.79 21.42 0.43
CA VAL A 61 6.55 22.60 1.22
C VAL A 61 5.03 22.71 1.25
N LEU A 62 4.41 21.88 2.10
CA LEU A 62 3.25 22.41 2.80
C LEU A 62 3.74 23.74 3.40
N PRO A 63 3.16 24.90 2.99
CA PRO A 63 3.49 26.14 3.65
C PRO A 63 3.26 25.91 5.15
N GLU A 64 4.13 26.49 5.98
CA GLU A 64 3.88 26.57 7.42
C GLU A 64 2.42 26.94 7.63
N LEU A 65 1.69 26.19 8.48
CA LEU A 65 0.22 26.26 8.59
C LEU A 65 -0.23 27.72 8.80
N ALA A 66 -0.54 28.41 7.71
CA ALA A 66 -0.80 29.83 7.73
C ALA A 66 -2.13 30.10 8.43
N ALA A 67 -2.28 31.31 8.98
CA ALA A 67 -3.56 31.73 9.52
C ALA A 67 -4.59 31.79 8.38
N PRO A 68 -5.80 31.23 8.56
CA PRO A 68 -6.83 31.27 7.54
C PRO A 68 -7.37 32.69 7.36
N THR A 69 -7.92 33.00 6.19
CA THR A 69 -8.66 34.25 5.96
C THR A 69 -9.98 34.27 6.72
N ARG A 70 -10.51 33.09 7.06
CA ARG A 70 -11.71 32.91 7.88
C ARG A 70 -11.69 31.59 8.63
N GLU A 71 -12.05 31.63 9.91
CA GLU A 71 -12.23 30.41 10.70
C GLU A 71 -13.60 29.76 10.47
N VAL A 72 -13.61 28.43 10.43
CA VAL A 72 -14.78 27.57 10.41
C VAL A 72 -15.54 27.73 11.73
N SER A 73 -16.84 28.00 11.60
CA SER A 73 -17.78 28.01 12.72
C SER A 73 -18.14 26.58 13.12
N PRO A 74 -17.91 26.15 14.38
CA PRO A 74 -18.30 24.82 14.85
C PRO A 74 -19.79 24.52 14.62
N ALA A 75 -20.67 25.49 14.87
CA ALA A 75 -22.12 25.32 14.69
C ALA A 75 -22.50 25.12 13.21
N ALA A 76 -21.86 25.85 12.29
CA ALA A 76 -22.12 25.70 10.86
C ALA A 76 -21.59 24.37 10.32
N LEU A 77 -20.42 23.94 10.81
CA LEU A 77 -19.84 22.64 10.46
C LEU A 77 -20.74 21.50 10.97
N ALA A 78 -21.16 21.56 12.23
CA ALA A 78 -22.08 20.57 12.82
C ALA A 78 -23.38 20.48 12.01
N ALA A 79 -24.02 21.60 11.71
CA ALA A 79 -25.25 21.62 10.92
C ALA A 79 -25.08 20.96 9.54
N LYS A 80 -23.94 21.16 8.87
CA LYS A 80 -23.64 20.50 7.59
C LYS A 80 -23.45 18.99 7.73
N LEU A 81 -22.66 18.55 8.71
CA LEU A 81 -22.35 17.13 8.90
C LEU A 81 -23.53 16.32 9.45
N ASP A 82 -24.32 16.91 10.34
CA ASP A 82 -25.51 16.28 10.92
C ASP A 82 -26.67 16.17 9.92
N ALA A 83 -26.72 17.04 8.90
CA ALA A 83 -27.70 16.95 7.82
C ALA A 83 -27.42 15.83 6.80
N LEU A 84 -26.22 15.23 6.82
CA LEU A 84 -25.87 14.18 5.86
C LEU A 84 -26.67 12.88 6.12
N PRO A 85 -27.28 12.26 5.09
CA PRO A 85 -28.03 11.01 5.25
C PRO A 85 -27.17 9.88 5.83
N ARG A 86 -27.65 9.24 6.89
CA ARG A 86 -26.93 8.17 7.61
C ARG A 86 -27.46 6.76 7.33
N ASP A 87 -28.25 6.60 6.26
CA ASP A 87 -28.89 5.32 5.93
C ASP A 87 -27.85 4.22 5.69
N GLY A 88 -27.97 3.13 6.46
CA GLY A 88 -27.13 1.95 6.31
C GLY A 88 -25.70 2.07 6.84
N LEU A 89 -25.34 3.16 7.54
CA LEU A 89 -24.01 3.37 8.11
C LEU A 89 -23.74 2.56 9.39
N GLY A 90 -24.78 2.29 10.17
CA GLY A 90 -24.63 1.83 11.54
C GLY A 90 -24.17 2.98 12.45
N ASP A 91 -23.28 2.67 13.39
CA ASP A 91 -22.68 3.64 14.30
C ASP A 91 -21.68 4.53 13.58
N VAL A 92 -21.66 5.81 13.95
CA VAL A 92 -20.73 6.81 13.43
C VAL A 92 -19.97 7.44 14.60
N VAL A 93 -18.65 7.38 14.52
CA VAL A 93 -17.74 8.16 15.37
C VAL A 93 -16.94 9.11 14.48
N ALA A 94 -16.90 10.38 14.85
CA ALA A 94 -16.23 11.41 14.07
C ALA A 94 -15.59 12.46 14.97
N LEU A 95 -14.42 12.93 14.55
CA LEU A 95 -13.74 14.08 15.14
C LEU A 95 -13.18 14.95 14.02
N VAL A 96 -13.41 16.26 14.14
CA VAL A 96 -12.79 17.28 13.29
C VAL A 96 -12.23 18.37 14.18
N VAL A 97 -10.98 18.73 13.95
CA VAL A 97 -10.28 19.77 14.70
C VAL A 97 -9.58 20.74 13.75
N ASP A 98 -9.36 21.96 14.21
CA ASP A 98 -8.37 22.85 13.59
C ASP A 98 -6.98 22.23 13.76
N ALA A 99 -6.29 21.93 12.65
CA ALA A 99 -5.04 21.17 12.70
C ALA A 99 -3.92 21.93 13.43
N ARG A 100 -3.91 23.26 13.33
CA ARG A 100 -2.90 24.14 13.92
C ARG A 100 -3.04 24.26 15.43
N THR A 101 -4.25 24.49 15.90
CA THR A 101 -4.54 24.78 17.32
C THR A 101 -4.99 23.57 18.11
N GLY A 102 -5.50 22.53 17.44
CA GLY A 102 -6.14 21.39 18.08
C GLY A 102 -7.53 21.69 18.62
N ARG A 103 -8.09 22.88 18.33
CA ARG A 103 -9.44 23.25 18.74
C ARG A 103 -10.45 22.30 18.09
N GLU A 104 -11.24 21.62 18.90
CA GLU A 104 -12.35 20.80 18.41
C GLU A 104 -13.38 21.68 17.71
N LEU A 105 -13.77 21.27 16.50
CA LEU A 105 -14.78 21.93 15.68
C LEU A 105 -16.04 21.09 15.55
N TYR A 106 -15.91 19.76 15.60
CA TYR A 106 -17.02 18.84 15.54
C TYR A 106 -16.65 17.49 16.15
N ARG A 107 -17.60 16.91 16.87
CA ARG A 107 -17.53 15.55 17.39
C ARG A 107 -18.88 14.86 17.25
N ALA A 108 -18.86 13.59 16.90
CA ALA A 108 -20.02 12.71 16.99
C ALA A 108 -19.60 11.35 17.53
N GLY A 109 -20.37 10.82 18.48
CA GLY A 109 -20.05 9.57 19.16
C GLY A 109 -18.79 9.67 20.04
N GLU A 110 -18.55 8.62 20.83
CA GLU A 110 -17.42 8.55 21.75
C GLU A 110 -16.81 7.14 21.81
N GLY A 111 -15.57 7.09 22.29
CA GLY A 111 -14.83 5.89 22.62
C GLY A 111 -14.10 5.24 21.43
N PRO A 112 -13.24 4.25 21.73
CA PRO A 112 -12.48 3.52 20.71
C PRO A 112 -13.39 2.82 19.70
N ARG A 113 -12.94 2.74 18.44
CA ARG A 113 -13.59 2.00 17.35
C ARG A 113 -12.57 1.24 16.52
N THR A 114 -13.02 0.20 15.83
CA THR A 114 -12.18 -0.53 14.89
C THR A 114 -11.76 0.38 13.74
N PRO A 115 -10.45 0.63 13.56
CA PRO A 115 -9.99 1.60 12.56
C PRO A 115 -9.93 1.06 11.14
N ALA A 116 -9.92 -0.26 10.96
CA ALA A 116 -9.41 -0.87 9.73
C ALA A 116 -8.04 -0.25 9.35
N SER A 117 -7.74 -0.10 8.06
CA SER A 117 -6.47 0.49 7.60
C SER A 117 -6.24 1.98 7.93
N SER A 118 -7.16 2.68 8.61
CA SER A 118 -6.79 3.96 9.24
C SER A 118 -5.71 3.77 10.33
N LEU A 119 -5.56 2.56 10.89
CA LEU A 119 -4.47 2.22 11.82
C LEU A 119 -3.08 2.47 11.24
N LYS A 120 -2.94 2.38 9.92
CA LYS A 120 -1.66 2.63 9.22
C LYS A 120 -1.15 4.06 9.40
N VAL A 121 -2.01 5.02 9.74
CA VAL A 121 -1.57 6.38 10.09
C VAL A 121 -0.76 6.35 11.40
N LEU A 122 -1.20 5.56 12.38
CA LEU A 122 -0.52 5.39 13.66
C LEU A 122 0.77 4.58 13.52
N SER A 123 0.73 3.46 12.80
CA SER A 123 1.92 2.61 12.62
C SER A 123 2.97 3.27 11.73
N ALA A 124 2.59 4.01 10.68
CA ALA A 124 3.54 4.81 9.89
C ALA A 124 4.17 5.93 10.72
N LEU A 125 3.41 6.61 11.57
CA LEU A 125 3.94 7.60 12.51
C LEU A 125 5.01 6.99 13.41
N VAL A 126 4.68 5.89 14.07
CA VAL A 126 5.62 5.19 14.96
C VAL A 126 6.84 4.67 14.21
N ALA A 127 6.68 4.17 12.99
CA ALA A 127 7.80 3.72 12.17
C ALA A 127 8.78 4.87 11.85
N ILE A 128 8.29 6.03 11.41
CA ILE A 128 9.13 7.18 11.10
C ILE A 128 9.80 7.75 12.36
N ASP A 129 9.05 7.90 13.45
CA ASP A 129 9.56 8.43 14.71
C ASP A 129 10.65 7.53 15.35
N VAL A 130 10.50 6.21 15.28
CA VAL A 130 11.46 5.28 15.90
C VAL A 130 12.65 4.96 14.98
N LEU A 131 12.41 4.71 13.71
CA LEU A 131 13.44 4.25 12.77
C LEU A 131 14.18 5.41 12.11
N GLY A 132 13.54 6.58 12.01
CA GLY A 132 13.98 7.71 11.21
C GLY A 132 13.60 7.56 9.73
N PRO A 133 13.38 8.68 9.01
CA PRO A 133 12.91 8.67 7.62
C PRO A 133 13.92 8.09 6.62
N GLU A 134 15.23 8.23 6.90
CA GLU A 134 16.32 7.86 5.99
C GLU A 134 16.83 6.43 6.17
N ARG A 135 16.30 5.69 7.16
CA ARG A 135 16.72 4.31 7.41
C ARG A 135 16.40 3.43 6.20
N THR A 136 17.32 2.54 5.84
CA THR A 136 17.11 1.48 4.84
C THR A 136 17.25 0.09 5.46
N PHE A 137 16.77 -0.92 4.75
CA PHE A 137 16.90 -2.33 5.10
C PHE A 137 17.66 -3.07 4.00
N ALA A 138 18.80 -3.67 4.34
CA ALA A 138 19.65 -4.36 3.39
C ALA A 138 19.22 -5.81 3.17
N THR A 139 19.20 -6.27 1.93
CA THR A 139 19.22 -7.69 1.58
C THR A 139 20.61 -8.03 1.11
N THR A 140 21.26 -9.01 1.76
CA THR A 140 22.70 -9.22 1.67
C THR A 140 23.05 -10.65 1.32
N THR A 141 24.08 -10.84 0.51
CA THR A 141 24.64 -12.15 0.21
C THR A 141 25.98 -12.37 0.92
N PHE A 142 26.17 -13.58 1.44
CA PHE A 142 27.40 -13.98 2.12
C PHE A 142 27.93 -15.29 1.56
N LEU A 143 29.24 -15.47 1.59
CA LEU A 143 29.89 -16.76 1.35
C LEU A 143 30.26 -17.38 2.70
N SER A 144 29.91 -18.65 2.90
CA SER A 144 30.30 -19.41 4.08
C SER A 144 31.84 -19.47 4.22
N PRO A 145 32.38 -19.62 5.44
CA PRO A 145 33.82 -19.71 5.66
C PRO A 145 34.51 -20.86 4.91
N ASP A 146 33.79 -21.95 4.66
CA ASP A 146 34.30 -23.09 3.87
C ASP A 146 34.20 -22.88 2.34
N GLY A 147 33.61 -21.75 1.90
CA GLY A 147 33.48 -21.37 0.50
C GLY A 147 32.44 -22.16 -0.30
N GLY A 148 31.72 -23.10 0.33
CA GLY A 148 30.81 -24.02 -0.36
C GLY A 148 29.35 -23.54 -0.48
N THR A 149 28.93 -22.58 0.35
CA THR A 149 27.54 -22.15 0.45
C THR A 149 27.45 -20.63 0.29
N LEU A 150 26.59 -20.20 -0.63
CA LEU A 150 26.12 -18.83 -0.74
C LEU A 150 24.90 -18.67 0.15
N LEU A 151 24.85 -17.63 0.98
CA LEU A 151 23.74 -17.33 1.87
C LEU A 151 23.05 -16.05 1.39
N LEU A 152 21.74 -16.10 1.15
CA LEU A 152 20.90 -14.93 0.92
C LEU A 152 20.18 -14.58 2.22
N ARG A 153 20.54 -13.46 2.85
CA ARG A 153 19.93 -12.99 4.09
C ARG A 153 19.01 -11.80 3.81
N GLY A 154 17.75 -11.95 4.22
CA GLY A 154 16.78 -10.86 4.17
C GLY A 154 16.89 -9.94 5.39
N GLY A 155 16.93 -8.63 5.16
CA GLY A 155 16.93 -7.61 6.22
C GLY A 155 15.55 -7.04 6.54
N GLY A 156 14.48 -7.59 5.97
CA GLY A 156 13.11 -7.12 6.15
C GLY A 156 12.77 -5.89 5.30
N ASP A 157 13.23 -5.84 4.05
CA ASP A 157 12.74 -4.90 3.03
C ASP A 157 11.38 -5.38 2.51
N PRO A 158 10.28 -4.66 2.78
CA PRO A 158 8.96 -5.07 2.32
C PRO A 158 8.69 -4.76 0.83
N LEU A 159 9.51 -3.93 0.19
CA LEU A 159 9.31 -3.49 -1.19
C LEU A 159 10.29 -4.16 -2.18
N LEU A 160 11.14 -5.06 -1.71
CA LEU A 160 12.10 -5.79 -2.53
C LEU A 160 11.39 -6.41 -3.75
N ALA A 161 11.90 -6.11 -4.94
CA ALA A 161 11.38 -6.66 -6.18
C ALA A 161 12.13 -7.95 -6.56
N GLY A 162 11.47 -8.85 -7.28
CA GLY A 162 12.13 -9.97 -7.92
C GLY A 162 13.05 -9.47 -9.05
N ALA A 163 12.43 -9.00 -10.13
CA ALA A 163 13.13 -8.38 -11.26
C ALA A 163 13.21 -6.85 -11.12
N ARG A 164 14.11 -6.22 -11.89
CA ARG A 164 14.17 -4.75 -12.02
C ARG A 164 12.84 -4.18 -12.50
N ARG A 165 12.47 -3.01 -11.95
CA ARG A 165 11.22 -2.32 -12.32
C ARG A 165 11.49 -0.86 -12.69
N PRO A 166 12.02 -0.57 -13.90
CA PRO A 166 12.43 0.77 -14.29
C PRO A 166 11.29 1.81 -14.28
N ASP A 167 10.03 1.38 -14.36
CA ASP A 167 8.85 2.25 -14.33
C ASP A 167 8.20 2.35 -12.94
N ALA A 168 8.76 1.69 -11.91
CA ALA A 168 8.23 1.75 -10.55
C ALA A 168 8.62 3.06 -9.85
N HIS A 169 7.70 3.59 -9.05
CA HIS A 169 7.98 4.68 -8.14
C HIS A 169 7.36 4.38 -6.76
N PRO A 170 8.15 4.41 -5.67
CA PRO A 170 9.62 4.55 -5.67
C PRO A 170 10.32 3.37 -6.37
N GLN A 171 11.60 3.54 -6.71
CA GLN A 171 12.39 2.49 -7.38
C GLN A 171 12.84 1.45 -6.34
N PRO A 172 12.29 0.23 -6.34
CA PRO A 172 12.66 -0.76 -5.35
C PRO A 172 14.04 -1.35 -5.65
N ALA A 173 14.74 -1.79 -4.60
CA ALA A 173 15.82 -2.76 -4.75
C ALA A 173 15.31 -4.04 -5.42
N SER A 174 16.18 -4.77 -6.10
CA SER A 174 15.79 -6.02 -6.77
C SER A 174 16.74 -7.18 -6.48
N LEU A 175 16.18 -8.39 -6.47
CA LEU A 175 16.95 -9.64 -6.41
C LEU A 175 17.79 -9.83 -7.68
N GLU A 176 17.36 -9.30 -8.81
CA GLU A 176 18.12 -9.30 -10.07
C GLU A 176 19.42 -8.49 -9.94
N ASP A 177 19.37 -7.27 -9.41
CA ASP A 177 20.57 -6.45 -9.15
C ASP A 177 21.51 -7.14 -8.16
N LEU A 178 20.96 -7.65 -7.05
CA LEU A 178 21.74 -8.37 -6.06
C LEU A 178 22.42 -9.61 -6.66
N ALA A 179 21.74 -10.33 -7.55
CA ALA A 179 22.27 -11.54 -8.18
C ALA A 179 23.39 -11.21 -9.16
N GLU A 180 23.29 -10.11 -9.89
CA GLU A 180 24.35 -9.64 -10.79
C GLU A 180 25.64 -9.33 -10.02
N GLU A 181 25.53 -8.52 -8.96
CA GLU A 181 26.68 -8.15 -8.11
C GLU A 181 27.28 -9.37 -7.41
N THR A 182 26.42 -10.24 -6.86
CA THR A 182 26.85 -11.48 -6.22
C THR A 182 27.59 -12.39 -7.20
N ALA A 183 27.07 -12.56 -8.42
CA ALA A 183 27.71 -13.36 -9.45
C ALA A 183 29.06 -12.77 -9.89
N ALA A 184 29.19 -11.44 -9.96
CA ALA A 184 30.48 -10.79 -10.22
C ALA A 184 31.49 -11.09 -9.10
N ALA A 185 31.07 -10.97 -7.83
CA ALA A 185 31.90 -11.26 -6.67
C ALA A 185 32.35 -12.73 -6.60
N LEU A 186 31.47 -13.68 -6.95
CA LEU A 186 31.79 -15.11 -7.00
C LEU A 186 32.78 -15.43 -8.13
N ARG A 187 32.59 -14.88 -9.33
CA ARG A 187 33.52 -15.10 -10.46
C ARG A 187 34.91 -14.55 -10.19
N ALA A 188 35.02 -13.39 -9.53
CA ALA A 188 36.30 -12.83 -9.11
C ALA A 188 37.07 -13.77 -8.16
N ARG A 189 36.37 -14.68 -7.49
CA ARG A 189 36.93 -15.73 -6.60
C ARG A 189 37.08 -17.09 -7.30
N GLY A 190 36.80 -17.18 -8.61
CA GLY A 190 36.83 -18.43 -9.35
C GLY A 190 35.70 -19.42 -9.01
N VAL A 191 34.64 -18.94 -8.36
CA VAL A 191 33.48 -19.78 -7.99
C VAL A 191 32.45 -19.73 -9.12
N ALA A 192 32.12 -20.89 -9.69
CA ALA A 192 31.14 -21.04 -10.77
C ALA A 192 29.89 -21.83 -10.36
N SER A 193 29.88 -22.40 -9.15
CA SER A 193 28.79 -23.22 -8.63
C SER A 193 28.71 -23.08 -7.12
N VAL A 194 27.50 -23.00 -6.58
CA VAL A 194 27.22 -22.87 -5.14
C VAL A 194 25.99 -23.68 -4.73
N ALA A 195 25.92 -24.09 -3.47
CA ALA A 195 24.64 -24.34 -2.82
C ALA A 195 24.09 -23.01 -2.28
N LEU A 196 22.78 -22.76 -2.40
CA LEU A 196 22.14 -21.55 -1.89
C LEU A 196 21.41 -21.86 -0.58
N GLY A 197 21.86 -21.21 0.50
CA GLY A 197 21.13 -21.09 1.75
C GLY A 197 20.32 -19.79 1.78
N PHE A 198 19.12 -19.79 2.34
CA PHE A 198 18.37 -18.55 2.62
C PHE A 198 18.09 -18.35 4.11
N ASP A 199 18.35 -17.13 4.58
CA ASP A 199 18.27 -16.72 5.98
C ASP A 199 17.18 -15.65 6.15
N ALA A 200 16.02 -16.08 6.65
CA ALA A 200 14.91 -15.20 7.03
C ALA A 200 14.77 -15.07 8.56
N THR A 201 15.80 -15.47 9.32
CA THR A 201 15.71 -15.64 10.79
C THR A 201 15.64 -14.34 11.59
N LEU A 202 15.81 -13.18 10.93
CA LEU A 202 15.63 -11.87 11.56
C LEU A 202 14.23 -11.71 12.17
N PHE A 203 13.21 -12.30 11.55
CA PHE A 203 11.85 -12.34 12.09
C PHE A 203 11.59 -13.70 12.73
N ALA A 204 11.40 -13.72 14.05
CA ALA A 204 11.39 -14.92 14.88
C ALA A 204 9.99 -15.50 15.16
N GLY A 205 8.94 -14.69 14.97
CA GLY A 205 7.56 -15.04 15.33
C GLY A 205 6.81 -15.83 14.25
N PRO A 206 5.59 -16.31 14.57
CA PRO A 206 4.74 -16.86 13.52
C PRO A 206 4.55 -15.80 12.43
N ALA A 207 4.84 -16.19 11.18
CA ALA A 207 4.75 -15.30 10.03
C ALA A 207 3.31 -14.82 9.76
N TRP A 208 2.32 -15.56 10.24
CA TRP A 208 0.90 -15.17 10.19
C TRP A 208 0.44 -14.67 11.55
N ASN A 209 -0.21 -13.50 11.59
CA ASN A 209 -0.83 -13.00 12.81
C ASN A 209 -2.13 -13.80 13.08
N PRO A 210 -2.29 -14.45 14.25
CA PRO A 210 -3.46 -15.28 14.55
C PRO A 210 -4.77 -14.48 14.63
N GLU A 211 -4.71 -13.16 14.79
CA GLU A 211 -5.90 -12.29 14.79
C GLU A 211 -6.39 -11.93 13.38
N TRP A 212 -5.65 -12.33 12.33
CA TRP A 212 -6.05 -12.12 10.95
C TRP A 212 -6.96 -13.25 10.45
N PRO A 213 -8.17 -12.93 9.96
CA PRO A 213 -9.04 -13.94 9.37
C PRO A 213 -8.43 -14.55 8.10
N ASP A 214 -8.56 -15.88 7.91
CA ASP A 214 -8.00 -16.64 6.77
C ASP A 214 -8.33 -16.05 5.39
N ILE A 215 -9.47 -15.34 5.27
CA ILE A 215 -9.89 -14.68 4.03
C ILE A 215 -8.88 -13.64 3.52
N PHE A 216 -7.99 -13.16 4.39
CA PHE A 216 -6.92 -12.21 4.04
C PHE A 216 -5.65 -12.88 3.48
N ALA A 217 -5.51 -14.21 3.53
CA ALA A 217 -4.34 -14.93 3.00
C ALA A 217 -4.13 -14.74 1.47
N ARG A 218 -5.18 -14.31 0.75
CA ARG A 218 -5.13 -13.92 -0.66
C ARG A 218 -4.69 -12.46 -0.90
N SER A 219 -4.51 -11.70 0.16
CA SER A 219 -4.20 -10.25 0.10
C SER A 219 -2.99 -9.88 0.94
N VAL A 220 -2.52 -10.77 1.81
CA VAL A 220 -1.35 -10.60 2.67
C VAL A 220 -0.57 -11.90 2.64
N ALA A 221 0.73 -11.83 2.42
CA ALA A 221 1.62 -12.97 2.55
C ALA A 221 1.99 -13.20 4.03
N PRO A 222 2.43 -14.41 4.42
CA PRO A 222 3.15 -14.59 5.67
C PRO A 222 4.31 -13.57 5.76
N ILE A 223 4.44 -12.89 6.90
CA ILE A 223 5.47 -11.87 7.10
C ILE A 223 6.81 -12.54 7.41
N THR A 224 7.80 -12.27 6.57
CA THR A 224 9.16 -12.82 6.65
C THR A 224 10.18 -11.71 6.41
N ALA A 225 11.40 -11.89 6.90
CA ALA A 225 12.48 -10.93 6.66
C ALA A 225 13.05 -10.99 5.23
N LEU A 226 12.74 -12.07 4.50
CA LEU A 226 13.10 -12.27 3.10
C LEU A 226 11.81 -12.52 2.31
N THR A 227 11.38 -11.53 1.56
CA THR A 227 10.24 -11.61 0.65
C THR A 227 10.54 -10.73 -0.56
N ALA A 228 10.06 -11.13 -1.73
CA ALA A 228 10.13 -10.31 -2.93
C ALA A 228 8.77 -10.27 -3.59
N ASP A 229 8.41 -9.14 -4.19
CA ASP A 229 7.15 -8.94 -4.89
C ASP A 229 5.91 -9.21 -4.02
N HIS A 230 6.06 -9.04 -2.70
CA HIS A 230 5.06 -9.41 -1.70
C HIS A 230 4.63 -10.89 -1.87
N ALA A 231 5.55 -11.77 -2.24
CA ALA A 231 5.29 -13.18 -2.54
C ALA A 231 4.23 -13.42 -3.63
N ARG A 232 4.06 -12.52 -4.60
CA ARG A 232 3.12 -12.72 -5.72
C ARG A 232 3.80 -13.49 -6.86
N PRO A 233 3.34 -14.70 -7.23
CA PRO A 233 3.83 -15.40 -8.41
C PRO A 233 3.49 -14.69 -9.73
N SER A 234 2.46 -13.83 -9.72
CA SER A 234 2.06 -13.00 -10.84
C SER A 234 1.81 -11.58 -10.37
N LEU A 235 2.36 -10.61 -11.09
CA LEU A 235 2.17 -9.18 -10.85
C LEU A 235 0.96 -8.61 -11.58
N GLU A 236 0.18 -9.46 -12.27
CA GLU A 236 -1.06 -9.03 -12.90
C GLU A 236 -2.01 -8.42 -11.86
N ARG A 237 -2.72 -7.37 -12.26
CA ARG A 237 -3.58 -6.57 -11.37
C ARG A 237 -4.60 -7.39 -10.56
N ASN A 238 -5.07 -8.50 -11.12
CA ASN A 238 -6.10 -9.35 -10.52
C ASN A 238 -5.53 -10.63 -9.88
N ALA A 239 -4.21 -10.80 -9.85
CA ALA A 239 -3.58 -11.93 -9.19
C ALA A 239 -3.65 -11.74 -7.68
N LEU A 240 -4.40 -12.63 -7.03
CA LEU A 240 -4.56 -12.67 -5.57
C LEU A 240 -3.75 -13.81 -4.92
N GLN A 241 -3.02 -14.58 -5.72
CA GLN A 241 -2.23 -15.69 -5.19
C GLN A 241 -0.99 -15.14 -4.50
N ARG A 242 -0.73 -15.64 -3.29
CA ARG A 242 0.53 -15.48 -2.57
C ARG A 242 1.23 -16.83 -2.50
N ALA A 243 2.56 -16.84 -2.54
CA ALA A 243 3.33 -18.04 -2.25
C ALA A 243 3.20 -18.40 -0.77
N GLU A 244 3.08 -19.70 -0.48
CA GLU A 244 2.94 -20.19 0.90
C GLU A 244 4.22 -19.98 1.73
N ASP A 245 5.39 -20.06 1.08
CA ASP A 245 6.69 -19.77 1.66
C ASP A 245 7.35 -18.58 0.91
N PRO A 246 7.14 -17.33 1.39
CA PRO A 246 7.72 -16.13 0.79
C PRO A 246 9.25 -16.13 0.71
N ALA A 247 9.93 -16.68 1.73
CA ALA A 247 11.38 -16.71 1.79
C ALA A 247 11.96 -17.68 0.76
N ARG A 248 11.39 -18.88 0.66
CA ARG A 248 11.72 -19.83 -0.40
C ARG A 248 11.44 -19.25 -1.78
N PHE A 249 10.28 -18.62 -1.96
CA PHE A 249 9.89 -18.00 -3.22
C PHE A 249 10.89 -16.93 -3.68
N ALA A 250 11.34 -16.05 -2.77
CA ALA A 250 12.39 -15.08 -3.05
C ALA A 250 13.73 -15.75 -3.38
N ALA A 251 14.13 -16.77 -2.62
CA ALA A 251 15.37 -17.50 -2.85
C ALA A 251 15.40 -18.23 -4.20
N ASP A 252 14.28 -18.82 -4.63
CA ASP A 252 14.15 -19.47 -5.93
C ASP A 252 14.26 -18.45 -7.09
N GLN A 253 13.67 -17.25 -6.94
CA GLN A 253 13.85 -16.16 -7.92
C GLN A 253 15.32 -15.73 -8.02
N PHE A 254 15.96 -15.50 -6.88
CA PHE A 254 17.38 -15.13 -6.80
C PHE A 254 18.29 -16.20 -7.43
N ALA A 255 18.02 -17.48 -7.18
CA ALA A 255 18.74 -18.60 -7.81
C ALA A 255 18.59 -18.61 -9.35
N GLY A 256 17.40 -18.27 -9.84
CA GLY A 256 17.13 -18.09 -11.27
C GLY A 256 18.00 -16.99 -11.88
N PHE A 257 18.10 -15.83 -11.23
CA PHE A 257 18.96 -14.74 -11.69
C PHE A 257 20.45 -15.09 -11.62
N LEU A 258 20.93 -15.74 -10.57
CA LEU A 258 22.31 -16.24 -10.49
C LEU A 258 22.66 -17.17 -11.66
N THR A 259 21.74 -18.05 -12.03
CA THR A 259 21.91 -18.98 -13.16
C THR A 259 22.00 -18.21 -14.49
N THR A 260 21.16 -17.19 -14.69
CA THR A 260 21.25 -16.26 -15.84
C THR A 260 22.61 -15.55 -15.88
N HIS A 261 23.15 -15.20 -14.71
CA HIS A 261 24.51 -14.69 -14.54
C HIS A 261 25.55 -15.81 -14.39
N GLY A 262 25.35 -16.99 -14.97
CA GLY A 262 26.38 -18.01 -15.15
C GLY A 262 26.95 -18.65 -13.88
N ILE A 263 26.28 -18.52 -12.74
CA ILE A 263 26.59 -19.26 -11.50
C ILE A 263 25.59 -20.40 -11.37
N ALA A 264 26.08 -21.64 -11.37
CA ALA A 264 25.21 -22.80 -11.16
C ALA A 264 24.74 -22.87 -9.70
N VAL A 265 23.43 -23.04 -9.48
CA VAL A 265 22.86 -23.26 -8.15
C VAL A 265 22.49 -24.73 -8.02
N THR A 266 23.09 -25.42 -7.05
CA THR A 266 22.98 -26.88 -6.88
C THR A 266 21.87 -27.32 -5.93
N GLY A 267 21.36 -26.40 -5.11
CA GLY A 267 20.27 -26.61 -4.16
C GLY A 267 19.85 -25.28 -3.52
N VAL A 268 18.62 -25.23 -3.00
CA VAL A 268 18.05 -24.06 -2.32
C VAL A 268 17.37 -24.55 -1.04
N ASP A 269 17.96 -24.24 0.11
CA ASP A 269 17.51 -24.71 1.42
C ASP A 269 17.57 -23.59 2.48
N PRO A 270 16.72 -23.61 3.52
CA PRO A 270 16.85 -22.68 4.63
C PRO A 270 18.20 -22.86 5.34
N ALA A 271 18.93 -21.78 5.58
CA ALA A 271 20.18 -21.81 6.33
C ALA A 271 20.44 -20.47 7.03
N ALA A 272 20.67 -20.50 8.33
CA ALA A 272 21.12 -19.31 9.06
C ALA A 272 22.53 -18.92 8.61
N THR A 273 22.78 -17.63 8.39
CA THR A 273 24.10 -17.17 7.95
C THR A 273 25.08 -17.26 9.14
N PRO A 274 26.17 -18.04 9.02
CA PRO A 274 27.08 -18.29 10.13
C PRO A 274 27.95 -17.08 10.46
N ALA A 275 28.43 -17.03 11.70
CA ALA A 275 29.46 -16.06 12.08
C ALA A 275 30.73 -16.26 11.22
N GLY A 276 31.34 -15.17 10.80
CA GLY A 276 32.53 -15.21 9.93
C GLY A 276 32.25 -15.46 8.45
N ALA A 277 30.98 -15.58 8.03
CA ALA A 277 30.64 -15.54 6.61
C ALA A 277 31.10 -14.21 6.00
N THR A 278 31.64 -14.27 4.78
CA THR A 278 32.17 -13.11 4.06
C THR A 278 31.07 -12.48 3.22
N GLU A 279 30.75 -11.22 3.46
CA GLU A 279 29.80 -10.48 2.61
C GLU A 279 30.31 -10.39 1.16
N LEU A 280 29.41 -10.59 0.20
CA LEU A 280 29.70 -10.53 -1.22
C LEU A 280 29.07 -9.29 -1.88
N ALA A 281 27.78 -9.05 -1.63
CA ALA A 281 27.02 -7.93 -2.16
C ALA A 281 25.80 -7.64 -1.26
N HIS A 282 25.24 -6.44 -1.39
CA HIS A 282 23.96 -6.08 -0.78
C HIS A 282 23.19 -5.11 -1.66
N VAL A 283 21.87 -5.10 -1.50
CA VAL A 283 20.99 -4.05 -2.01
C VAL A 283 20.23 -3.45 -0.84
N ASP A 284 20.08 -2.13 -0.83
CA ASP A 284 19.35 -1.40 0.19
C ASP A 284 17.93 -1.08 -0.29
N SER A 285 16.94 -1.28 0.59
CA SER A 285 15.59 -0.80 0.36
C SER A 285 15.58 0.71 0.09
N VAL A 286 14.47 1.19 -0.48
CA VAL A 286 14.15 2.61 -0.40
C VAL A 286 14.04 3.06 1.07
N PRO A 287 14.23 4.35 1.39
CA PRO A 287 14.14 4.85 2.76
C PRO A 287 12.78 4.55 3.41
N VAL A 288 12.75 4.41 4.74
CA VAL A 288 11.50 4.19 5.51
C VAL A 288 10.45 5.26 5.18
N SER A 289 10.84 6.50 4.88
CA SER A 289 9.93 7.56 4.43
C SER A 289 9.15 7.17 3.16
N GLU A 290 9.80 6.59 2.16
CA GLU A 290 9.17 6.13 0.91
C GLU A 290 8.35 4.85 1.13
N ILE A 291 8.83 3.92 1.98
CA ILE A 291 8.06 2.73 2.37
C ILE A 291 6.75 3.15 3.04
N ALA A 292 6.81 4.10 3.98
CA ALA A 292 5.64 4.62 4.67
C ALA A 292 4.65 5.29 3.69
N GLN A 293 5.14 6.02 2.68
CA GLN A 293 4.28 6.57 1.63
C GLN A 293 3.57 5.48 0.83
N VAL A 294 4.26 4.40 0.44
CA VAL A 294 3.63 3.26 -0.24
C VAL A 294 2.57 2.61 0.65
N VAL A 295 2.88 2.38 1.93
CA VAL A 295 1.94 1.84 2.93
C VAL A 295 0.67 2.69 3.00
N LEU A 296 0.79 4.01 3.03
CA LEU A 296 -0.37 4.90 3.15
C LEU A 296 -1.14 5.02 1.83
N ALA A 297 -0.44 5.20 0.71
CA ALA A 297 -1.03 5.44 -0.61
C ALA A 297 -1.76 4.19 -1.15
N GLN A 298 -1.09 3.03 -1.05
CA GLN A 298 -1.59 1.75 -1.58
C GLN A 298 -2.33 0.93 -0.52
N SER A 299 -2.29 1.35 0.74
CA SER A 299 -2.81 0.58 1.87
C SER A 299 -2.13 -0.77 2.06
N ASP A 300 -0.83 -0.84 1.78
CA ASP A 300 -0.08 -2.09 1.79
C ASP A 300 -0.02 -2.72 3.19
N ASN A 301 -0.53 -3.95 3.32
CA ASN A 301 -0.67 -4.63 4.61
C ASN A 301 0.64 -5.32 5.03
N ASP A 302 1.32 -5.93 4.07
CA ASP A 302 2.56 -6.67 4.25
C ASP A 302 3.66 -5.69 4.69
N ALA A 303 3.78 -4.55 4.01
CA ALA A 303 4.74 -3.52 4.34
C ALA A 303 4.46 -2.82 5.68
N ALA A 304 3.18 -2.58 6.01
CA ALA A 304 2.82 -1.99 7.30
C ALA A 304 3.20 -2.90 8.49
N GLU A 305 2.97 -4.21 8.37
CA GLU A 305 3.33 -5.15 9.43
C GLU A 305 4.85 -5.34 9.51
N THR A 306 5.52 -5.42 8.36
CA THR A 306 6.99 -5.50 8.29
C THR A 306 7.65 -4.30 8.96
N LEU A 307 7.19 -3.07 8.68
CA LEU A 307 7.70 -1.87 9.36
C LEU A 307 7.48 -1.93 10.86
N LEU A 308 6.30 -2.37 11.33
CA LEU A 308 6.04 -2.48 12.76
C LEU A 308 7.00 -3.49 13.44
N TRP A 309 7.34 -4.58 12.76
CA TRP A 309 8.30 -5.55 13.28
C TRP A 309 9.74 -5.01 13.28
N GLN A 310 10.10 -4.16 12.31
CA GLN A 310 11.36 -3.40 12.35
C GLN A 310 11.41 -2.44 13.55
N VAL A 311 10.31 -1.76 13.87
CA VAL A 311 10.20 -0.94 15.09
C VAL A 311 10.41 -1.81 16.34
N ALA A 312 9.81 -3.00 16.38
CA ALA A 312 10.00 -3.93 17.50
C ALA A 312 11.48 -4.29 17.69
N LEU A 313 12.19 -4.63 16.62
CA LEU A 313 13.64 -4.90 16.65
C LEU A 313 14.44 -3.67 17.12
N ALA A 314 14.12 -2.48 16.63
CA ALA A 314 14.78 -1.23 17.05
C ALA A 314 14.57 -0.92 18.54
N ARG A 315 13.48 -1.41 19.12
CA ARG A 315 13.19 -1.33 20.56
C ARG A 315 13.70 -2.53 21.37
N GLY A 316 14.52 -3.40 20.79
CA GLY A 316 15.09 -4.57 21.45
C GLY A 316 14.05 -5.64 21.79
N ARG A 317 12.93 -5.66 21.06
CA ARG A 317 11.88 -6.69 21.14
C ARG A 317 12.02 -7.66 19.97
N ALA A 318 11.32 -8.78 20.02
CA ALA A 318 11.33 -9.73 18.92
C ALA A 318 10.40 -9.22 17.79
N ALA A 319 10.77 -9.46 16.53
CA ALA A 319 9.88 -9.28 15.40
C ALA A 319 8.82 -10.41 15.37
N THR A 320 7.68 -10.16 16.02
CA THR A 320 6.54 -11.07 16.15
C THR A 320 5.24 -10.27 16.17
N PRO A 321 4.06 -10.89 15.90
CA PRO A 321 2.78 -10.21 16.06
C PRO A 321 2.57 -9.58 17.44
N THR A 322 2.88 -10.33 18.51
CA THR A 322 2.66 -9.88 19.90
C THR A 322 3.55 -8.69 20.26
N ASP A 323 4.85 -8.79 19.97
CA ASP A 323 5.81 -7.73 20.30
C ASP A 323 5.63 -6.51 19.40
N GLY A 324 5.25 -6.69 18.13
CA GLY A 324 4.86 -5.61 17.23
C GLY A 324 3.68 -4.81 17.79
N ALA A 325 2.59 -5.49 18.14
CA ALA A 325 1.42 -4.84 18.75
C ALA A 325 1.76 -4.14 20.08
N ALA A 326 2.54 -4.79 20.94
CA ALA A 326 2.94 -4.20 22.23
C ALA A 326 3.81 -2.95 22.05
N VAL A 327 4.71 -2.94 21.07
CA VAL A 327 5.54 -1.78 20.74
C VAL A 327 4.71 -0.65 20.15
N LEU A 328 3.74 -0.95 19.27
CA LEU A 328 2.82 0.07 18.77
C LEU A 328 2.08 0.77 19.93
N ALA A 329 1.54 0.00 20.88
CA ALA A 329 0.87 0.57 22.05
C ALA A 329 1.81 1.43 22.90
N ALA A 330 3.02 0.94 23.18
CA ALA A 330 3.99 1.65 24.00
C ALA A 330 4.45 2.97 23.36
N GLU A 331 4.69 2.99 22.04
CA GLU A 331 5.08 4.20 21.33
C GLU A 331 3.93 5.20 21.21
N LEU A 332 2.69 4.74 21.01
CA LEU A 332 1.52 5.63 21.06
C LEU A 332 1.36 6.25 22.44
N GLN A 333 1.60 5.50 23.52
CA GLN A 333 1.60 6.06 24.88
C GLN A 333 2.71 7.08 25.08
N ARG A 334 3.91 6.81 24.58
CA ARG A 334 5.06 7.75 24.62
C ARG A 334 4.76 9.04 23.87
N LEU A 335 4.03 8.96 22.76
CA LEU A 335 3.61 10.10 21.95
C LEU A 335 2.36 10.82 22.50
N GLY A 336 1.76 10.34 23.58
CA GLY A 336 0.52 10.92 24.13
C GLY A 336 -0.71 10.68 23.27
N LEU A 337 -0.71 9.62 22.45
CA LEU A 337 -1.77 9.20 21.53
C LEU A 337 -2.44 7.90 21.98
N TRP A 338 -2.31 7.54 23.26
CA TRP A 338 -2.93 6.35 23.83
C TRP A 338 -3.94 6.73 24.89
N ASP A 339 -5.18 6.26 24.70
CA ASP A 339 -6.29 6.44 25.64
C ASP A 339 -6.71 5.08 26.23
N ASP A 340 -7.33 5.12 27.42
CA ASP A 340 -7.91 3.94 28.04
C ASP A 340 -8.95 3.27 27.11
N GLY A 341 -8.86 1.94 27.02
CA GLY A 341 -9.74 1.13 26.17
C GLY A 341 -9.26 0.98 24.72
N MET A 342 -8.14 1.60 24.33
CA MET A 342 -7.47 1.27 23.07
C MET A 342 -6.89 -0.15 23.12
N VAL A 343 -6.91 -0.82 21.97
CA VAL A 343 -6.39 -2.17 21.74
C VAL A 343 -5.77 -2.22 20.36
N VAL A 344 -4.54 -2.72 20.26
CA VAL A 344 -3.88 -2.98 18.98
C VAL A 344 -3.37 -4.41 18.94
N HIS A 345 -3.52 -5.06 17.80
CA HIS A 345 -3.15 -6.44 17.53
C HIS A 345 -2.23 -6.58 16.32
N ASP A 346 -2.14 -5.55 15.48
CA ASP A 346 -1.31 -5.49 14.28
C ASP A 346 -0.97 -4.03 13.92
N GLY A 347 -0.14 -3.83 12.90
CA GLY A 347 0.19 -2.50 12.36
C GLY A 347 -0.65 -2.10 11.16
N ASN A 348 -1.39 -3.04 10.55
CA ASN A 348 -2.07 -2.82 9.28
C ASN A 348 -3.60 -2.65 9.40
N GLY A 349 -4.20 -2.99 10.54
CA GLY A 349 -5.62 -2.81 10.83
C GLY A 349 -6.53 -3.92 10.30
N ILE A 350 -6.01 -5.12 10.03
CA ILE A 350 -6.82 -6.28 9.59
C ILE A 350 -7.55 -6.91 10.78
N ALA A 351 -6.88 -7.02 11.93
CA ALA A 351 -7.48 -7.57 13.14
C ALA A 351 -8.69 -6.73 13.53
N SER A 352 -9.89 -7.33 13.47
CA SER A 352 -11.14 -6.63 13.77
C SER A 352 -11.27 -6.24 15.24
N ALA A 353 -10.48 -6.87 16.11
CA ALA A 353 -10.38 -6.58 17.53
C ALA A 353 -9.57 -5.31 17.85
N ASN A 354 -8.88 -4.73 16.85
CA ASN A 354 -8.26 -3.41 17.01
C ASN A 354 -9.32 -2.38 17.42
N LEU A 355 -8.99 -1.51 18.37
CA LEU A 355 -9.79 -0.41 18.88
C LEU A 355 -8.90 0.81 19.09
N VAL A 356 -9.14 1.90 18.38
CA VAL A 356 -8.40 3.16 18.55
C VAL A 356 -9.37 4.33 18.67
N THR A 357 -8.96 5.41 19.34
CA THR A 357 -9.78 6.62 19.45
C THR A 357 -9.63 7.49 18.19
N PRO A 358 -10.69 8.25 17.82
CA PRO A 358 -10.55 9.28 16.79
C PRO A 358 -9.52 10.35 17.19
N ASP A 359 -9.37 10.60 18.49
CA ASP A 359 -8.38 11.51 19.07
C ASP A 359 -6.94 11.07 18.76
N ALA A 360 -6.60 9.79 18.93
CA ALA A 360 -5.29 9.25 18.56
C ALA A 360 -4.99 9.42 17.05
N LEU A 361 -5.98 9.10 16.21
CA LEU A 361 -5.88 9.22 14.75
C LEU A 361 -5.69 10.67 14.30
N VAL A 362 -6.50 11.60 14.83
CA VAL A 362 -6.38 13.04 14.55
C VAL A 362 -5.08 13.61 15.11
N GLY A 363 -4.67 13.19 16.30
CA GLY A 363 -3.40 13.58 16.92
C GLY A 363 -2.21 13.18 16.06
N ALA A 364 -2.20 11.98 15.49
CA ALA A 364 -1.16 11.54 14.58
C ALA A 364 -1.09 12.38 13.29
N VAL A 365 -2.25 12.69 12.68
CA VAL A 365 -2.30 13.59 11.51
C VAL A 365 -1.77 14.98 11.86
N ARG A 366 -2.10 15.50 13.05
CA ARG A 366 -1.62 16.81 13.51
C ARG A 366 -0.12 16.84 13.74
N LEU A 367 0.45 15.81 14.38
CA LEU A 367 1.91 15.68 14.53
C LEU A 367 2.59 15.67 13.16
N ALA A 368 2.07 14.89 12.21
CA ALA A 368 2.61 14.83 10.85
C ALA A 368 2.54 16.17 10.09
N LEU A 369 1.48 16.97 10.31
CA LEU A 369 1.36 18.31 9.72
C LEU A 369 2.27 19.34 10.40
N GLY A 370 2.52 19.20 11.70
CA GLY A 370 3.26 20.15 12.52
C GLY A 370 4.78 19.96 12.47
N GLU A 371 5.23 18.71 12.37
CA GLU A 371 6.65 18.35 12.49
C GLU A 371 7.28 18.05 11.11
N PRO A 372 8.31 18.79 10.68
CA PRO A 372 8.95 18.59 9.37
C PRO A 372 9.42 17.16 9.09
N GLU A 373 9.96 16.48 10.10
CA GLU A 373 10.48 15.10 9.98
C GLU A 373 9.37 14.06 9.76
N LEU A 374 8.12 14.39 10.10
CA LEU A 374 6.95 13.52 9.98
C LEU A 374 6.09 13.80 8.73
N ARG A 375 6.43 14.83 7.94
CA ARG A 375 5.63 15.29 6.78
C ARG A 375 5.40 14.21 5.72
N THR A 376 6.32 13.26 5.59
CA THR A 376 6.18 12.12 4.68
C THR A 376 4.89 11.32 4.92
N ILE A 377 4.38 11.29 6.16
CA ILE A 377 3.11 10.65 6.50
C ILE A 377 1.95 11.37 5.79
N THR A 378 1.92 12.70 5.82
CA THR A 378 0.90 13.49 5.15
C THR A 378 1.04 13.46 3.63
N ASP A 379 2.28 13.42 3.11
CA ASP A 379 2.56 13.31 1.68
C ASP A 379 2.15 11.95 1.11
N GLY A 380 2.24 10.89 1.93
CA GLY A 380 1.81 9.54 1.59
C GLY A 380 0.29 9.33 1.61
N LEU A 381 -0.50 10.29 2.11
CA LEU A 381 -1.96 10.14 2.14
C LEU A 381 -2.55 10.25 0.72
N PRO A 382 -3.40 9.31 0.30
CA PRO A 382 -4.14 9.40 -0.95
C PRO A 382 -4.86 10.73 -1.12
N VAL A 383 -4.80 11.30 -2.33
CA VAL A 383 -5.51 12.53 -2.70
C VAL A 383 -6.84 12.17 -3.35
N ALA A 384 -7.93 12.74 -2.85
CA ALA A 384 -9.29 12.54 -3.33
C ALA A 384 -9.40 12.72 -4.86
N GLY A 385 -9.77 11.66 -5.56
CA GLY A 385 -9.97 11.67 -7.00
C GLY A 385 -8.69 11.76 -7.84
N VAL A 386 -7.50 11.55 -7.25
CA VAL A 386 -6.22 11.69 -7.95
C VAL A 386 -5.29 10.50 -7.70
N THR A 387 -5.00 10.14 -6.45
CA THR A 387 -3.96 9.13 -6.13
C THR A 387 -4.45 8.05 -5.17
N GLY A 388 -3.74 6.92 -5.18
CA GLY A 388 -3.91 5.83 -4.23
C GLY A 388 -5.35 5.31 -4.13
N THR A 389 -5.72 4.85 -2.94
CA THR A 389 -7.07 4.31 -2.67
C THR A 389 -8.23 5.31 -2.80
N LEU A 390 -7.96 6.59 -3.08
CA LEU A 390 -8.99 7.60 -3.36
C LEU A 390 -9.07 8.00 -4.85
N GLY A 391 -8.23 7.45 -5.73
CA GLY A 391 -8.14 7.87 -7.13
C GLY A 391 -9.47 7.81 -7.90
N GLU A 392 -10.29 6.79 -7.62
CA GLU A 392 -11.60 6.59 -8.26
C GLU A 392 -12.79 7.06 -7.39
N ARG A 393 -12.52 7.75 -6.27
CA ARG A 393 -13.55 8.25 -5.34
C ARG A 393 -13.90 9.72 -5.60
N PHE A 394 -14.90 10.23 -4.86
CA PHE A 394 -15.38 11.61 -4.98
C PHE A 394 -15.88 11.96 -6.40
N THR A 395 -16.64 11.06 -7.03
CA THR A 395 -17.19 11.25 -8.39
C THR A 395 -18.63 11.76 -8.39
N ALA A 396 -19.34 11.64 -7.26
CA ALA A 396 -20.70 12.17 -7.10
C ALA A 396 -20.68 13.69 -6.96
N ASP A 397 -21.68 14.37 -7.54
CA ASP A 397 -21.79 15.84 -7.56
C ASP A 397 -21.67 16.47 -6.16
N ASP A 398 -22.27 15.83 -5.16
CA ASP A 398 -22.28 16.29 -3.77
C ASP A 398 -20.99 15.97 -2.98
N ALA A 399 -20.01 15.32 -3.62
CA ALA A 399 -18.67 15.08 -3.08
C ALA A 399 -17.56 15.72 -3.94
N LEU A 400 -17.88 16.30 -5.10
CA LEU A 400 -16.86 16.84 -6.03
C LEU A 400 -15.95 17.90 -5.41
N THR A 401 -16.47 18.69 -4.46
CA THR A 401 -15.71 19.74 -3.77
C THR A 401 -14.54 19.21 -2.93
N GLY A 402 -14.53 17.90 -2.61
CA GLY A 402 -13.41 17.26 -1.92
C GLY A 402 -12.26 16.86 -2.85
N ARG A 403 -12.48 16.74 -4.17
CA ARG A 403 -11.47 16.28 -5.14
C ARG A 403 -10.25 17.20 -5.14
N GLY A 404 -9.05 16.63 -5.05
CA GLY A 404 -7.78 17.37 -4.99
C GLY A 404 -7.47 18.02 -3.63
N PHE A 405 -8.48 18.24 -2.78
CA PHE A 405 -8.33 18.91 -1.49
C PHE A 405 -8.20 17.93 -0.32
N VAL A 406 -9.04 16.89 -0.29
CA VAL A 406 -9.02 15.88 0.77
C VAL A 406 -7.82 14.96 0.58
N ARG A 407 -7.00 14.83 1.62
CA ARG A 407 -5.89 13.87 1.71
C ARG A 407 -6.15 12.95 2.88
N ALA A 408 -6.40 11.66 2.61
CA ALA A 408 -6.82 10.77 3.67
C ALA A 408 -6.52 9.29 3.41
N LYS A 409 -6.22 8.59 4.50
CA LYS A 409 -6.11 7.14 4.53
C LYS A 409 -7.49 6.53 4.62
N THR A 410 -7.78 5.61 3.70
CA THR A 410 -8.97 4.76 3.73
C THR A 410 -8.80 3.58 4.68
N GLY A 411 -9.90 3.11 5.28
CA GLY A 411 -9.97 1.82 5.93
C GLY A 411 -11.25 1.08 5.53
N THR A 412 -11.13 -0.21 5.22
CA THR A 412 -12.29 -1.06 4.92
C THR A 412 -12.04 -2.49 5.37
N ILE A 413 -12.89 -2.98 6.27
CA ILE A 413 -13.07 -4.41 6.55
C ILE A 413 -14.58 -4.70 6.62
N ARG A 414 -14.98 -5.94 6.90
CA ARG A 414 -16.41 -6.28 6.98
C ARG A 414 -17.10 -5.42 8.05
N GLY A 415 -18.12 -4.66 7.64
CA GLY A 415 -18.92 -3.84 8.54
C GLY A 415 -18.24 -2.58 9.09
N VAL A 416 -17.02 -2.24 8.62
CA VAL A 416 -16.26 -1.08 9.09
C VAL A 416 -15.72 -0.30 7.90
N ASN A 417 -15.97 1.02 7.86
CA ASN A 417 -15.37 1.93 6.89
C ASN A 417 -14.89 3.19 7.59
N THR A 418 -13.65 3.57 7.32
CA THR A 418 -13.02 4.74 7.94
C THR A 418 -12.32 5.61 6.91
N LEU A 419 -12.20 6.90 7.23
CA LEU A 419 -11.43 7.87 6.47
C LEU A 419 -10.76 8.82 7.47
N THR A 420 -9.43 8.83 7.49
CA THR A 420 -8.63 9.63 8.43
C THR A 420 -7.62 10.46 7.66
N GLY A 421 -7.56 11.76 7.92
CA GLY A 421 -6.63 12.62 7.19
C GLY A 421 -6.85 14.10 7.46
N TYR A 422 -6.56 14.91 6.46
CA TYR A 422 -6.68 16.36 6.54
C TYR A 422 -7.22 16.97 5.25
N VAL A 423 -7.63 18.23 5.38
CA VAL A 423 -8.08 19.07 4.27
C VAL A 423 -7.76 20.52 4.58
N VAL A 424 -7.45 21.30 3.55
CA VAL A 424 -7.39 22.76 3.65
C VAL A 424 -8.69 23.30 3.10
N THR A 425 -9.42 24.08 3.89
CA THR A 425 -10.69 24.69 3.45
C THR A 425 -10.47 25.73 2.36
N ALA A 426 -11.54 26.14 1.69
CA ALA A 426 -11.50 27.22 0.70
C ALA A 426 -10.91 28.54 1.23
N ASP A 427 -11.04 28.81 2.53
CA ASP A 427 -10.47 29.98 3.23
C ASP A 427 -9.08 29.73 3.85
N GLY A 428 -8.45 28.61 3.49
CA GLY A 428 -7.08 28.29 3.89
C GLY A 428 -6.94 27.69 5.29
N GLN A 429 -8.04 27.31 5.97
CA GLN A 429 -7.93 26.71 7.30
C GLN A 429 -7.59 25.22 7.18
N PRO A 430 -6.48 24.74 7.79
CA PRO A 430 -6.17 23.32 7.80
C PRO A 430 -7.01 22.62 8.88
N LEU A 431 -7.75 21.59 8.47
CA LEU A 431 -8.54 20.73 9.34
C LEU A 431 -7.98 19.31 9.33
N ALA A 432 -7.86 18.71 10.51
CA ALA A 432 -7.54 17.29 10.66
C ALA A 432 -8.81 16.55 11.12
N PHE A 433 -9.02 15.34 10.61
CA PHE A 433 -10.24 14.59 10.88
C PHE A 433 -10.03 13.07 10.94
N ALA A 434 -10.90 12.41 11.69
CA ALA A 434 -11.12 10.97 11.65
C ALA A 434 -12.63 10.71 11.57
N LEU A 435 -13.06 9.99 10.53
CA LEU A 435 -14.45 9.59 10.31
C LEU A 435 -14.52 8.07 10.31
N MET A 436 -15.31 7.49 11.20
CA MET A 436 -15.35 6.04 11.44
C MET A 436 -16.79 5.57 11.47
N THR A 437 -17.10 4.57 10.64
CA THR A 437 -18.43 3.93 10.60
C THR A 437 -18.29 2.45 10.92
N SER A 438 -19.24 1.90 11.69
CA SER A 438 -19.23 0.49 12.09
C SER A 438 -20.65 -0.09 12.21
N GLY A 439 -20.82 -1.38 11.93
CA GLY A 439 -22.09 -2.10 12.13
C GLY A 439 -23.15 -1.89 11.04
N GLY A 440 -22.85 -1.07 10.03
CA GLY A 440 -23.71 -0.86 8.86
C GLY A 440 -23.68 -2.01 7.85
N ALA A 441 -24.78 -2.17 7.10
CA ALA A 441 -24.92 -3.20 6.07
C ALA A 441 -24.36 -2.77 4.69
N GLY A 442 -24.07 -1.48 4.46
CA GLY A 442 -23.73 -0.94 3.13
C GLY A 442 -22.33 -0.32 3.04
N GLN A 443 -21.34 -1.08 2.56
CA GLN A 443 -19.98 -0.55 2.31
C GLN A 443 -19.99 0.63 1.33
N THR A 444 -20.80 0.55 0.26
CA THR A 444 -20.95 1.62 -0.72
C THR A 444 -21.54 2.88 -0.08
N SER A 445 -22.62 2.74 0.70
CA SER A 445 -23.25 3.86 1.41
C SER A 445 -22.29 4.52 2.40
N ALA A 446 -21.52 3.71 3.13
CA ALA A 446 -20.51 4.21 4.06
C ALA A 446 -19.40 4.99 3.36
N ARG A 447 -18.85 4.46 2.26
CA ARG A 447 -17.85 5.17 1.46
C ARG A 447 -18.40 6.48 0.86
N ALA A 448 -19.64 6.47 0.37
CA ALA A 448 -20.28 7.67 -0.16
C ALA A 448 -20.53 8.72 0.94
N TRP A 449 -20.90 8.30 2.15
CA TRP A 449 -21.03 9.22 3.27
C TRP A 449 -19.68 9.81 3.70
N LEU A 450 -18.63 8.99 3.79
CA LEU A 450 -17.27 9.46 4.11
C LEU A 450 -16.76 10.48 3.08
N ASP A 451 -17.04 10.27 1.80
CA ASP A 451 -16.67 11.21 0.73
C ASP A 451 -17.44 12.54 0.87
N ARG A 452 -18.76 12.49 1.06
CA ARG A 452 -19.57 13.70 1.27
C ARG A 452 -19.20 14.46 2.54
N ALA A 453 -18.98 13.76 3.64
CA ALA A 453 -18.59 14.35 4.91
C ALA A 453 -17.23 15.06 4.80
N SER A 454 -16.22 14.42 4.22
CA SER A 454 -14.90 15.05 4.03
C SER A 454 -14.91 16.15 2.96
N ALA A 455 -15.72 16.05 1.91
CA ALA A 455 -15.94 17.13 0.94
C ALA A 455 -16.65 18.34 1.57
N ALA A 456 -17.59 18.12 2.50
CA ALA A 456 -18.23 19.19 3.25
C ALA A 456 -17.20 20.00 4.06
N LEU A 457 -16.16 19.35 4.59
CA LEU A 457 -15.05 20.04 5.28
C LEU A 457 -14.31 20.99 4.32
N ALA A 458 -13.98 20.55 3.10
CA ALA A 458 -13.28 21.36 2.10
C ALA A 458 -14.04 22.65 1.74
N SER A 459 -15.37 22.57 1.71
CA SER A 459 -16.26 23.69 1.37
C SER A 459 -16.72 24.54 2.57
N CYS A 460 -16.28 24.22 3.79
CA CYS A 460 -16.60 25.04 4.97
C CYS A 460 -15.75 26.31 5.01
N GLY A 461 -16.36 27.42 5.44
CA GLY A 461 -15.75 28.75 5.39
C GLY A 461 -16.42 29.68 4.37
N CYS A 462 -16.94 29.13 3.26
CA CYS A 462 -17.75 29.88 2.31
C CYS A 462 -19.02 30.43 2.99
N SER A 463 -19.26 31.74 2.82
CA SER A 463 -20.38 32.51 3.36
C SER A 463 -21.75 31.95 2.99
#